data_AF-A0A3D9UD97-F1
#
_entry.id   AF-A0A3D9UD97-F1
#
_cell.length_a   1.000
_cell.length_b   1.000
_cell.length_c   1.000
_cell.angle_alpha   90.00
_cell.angle_beta   90.00
_cell.angle_gamma   90.00
#
_symmetry.space_group_name_H-M   'P 1'
#
loop_
_entity.id
_entity.type
_entity.pdbx_description
1 polymer ?
#
loop_
_entity_poly.entity_id
_entity_poly.type
_entity_poly.pdbx_seq_one_letter_code
_entity_poly.pdbx_strand_id
1 'polypeptide(L)'
;MKNLKAALLTPRPQIKAVELFGTQINLRRMTALELLELEEKAETFSDAGNGRDASRLNIQMVLDCLVDDKGKPIDKADLPTADELMAIHDNATLIEAIQTVKRHAIGTLEEAEKKLTRSPWLHFAFTLAEQLGEIDPYRILSLPAATLNEWQAYYRLKNRKQPDNPPVSPPRDTVQAQCEAVMKLLG
;
A
#
# COMPACT_ATOMS: atom_id res chain seq x y z
N MET A 1 -23.59 -20.15 18.84
CA MET A 1 -22.33 -20.20 18.07
C MET A 1 -21.33 -21.08 18.82
N LYS A 2 -21.30 -22.40 18.56
CA LYS A 2 -20.30 -23.26 19.21
C LYS A 2 -18.92 -22.90 18.63
N ASN A 3 -18.12 -22.27 19.49
CA ASN A 3 -16.69 -22.00 19.39
C ASN A 3 -16.21 -20.92 18.40
N LEU A 4 -16.81 -19.73 18.43
CA LEU A 4 -16.30 -18.53 17.73
C LEU A 4 -14.80 -18.28 18.02
N LYS A 5 -14.37 -18.48 19.28
CA LYS A 5 -12.96 -18.34 19.67
C LYS A 5 -12.05 -19.24 18.84
N ALA A 6 -12.35 -20.54 18.73
CA ALA A 6 -11.54 -21.44 17.90
C ALA A 6 -11.54 -21.04 16.41
N ALA A 7 -12.69 -20.61 15.87
CA ALA A 7 -12.77 -20.17 14.48
C ALA A 7 -11.89 -18.93 14.22
N LEU A 8 -11.84 -17.96 15.15
CA LEU A 8 -11.01 -16.76 15.05
C LEU A 8 -9.52 -17.04 15.28
N LEU A 9 -9.19 -18.04 16.10
CA LEU A 9 -7.82 -18.43 16.41
C LEU A 9 -7.25 -19.49 15.46
N THR A 10 -8.05 -20.01 14.52
CA THR A 10 -7.56 -20.96 13.51
C THR A 10 -6.68 -20.22 12.50
N PRO A 11 -5.38 -20.53 12.39
CA PRO A 11 -4.50 -19.87 11.45
C PRO A 11 -4.96 -20.10 10.01
N ARG A 12 -4.90 -19.04 9.19
CA ARG A 12 -5.15 -19.09 7.75
C ARG A 12 -3.88 -18.63 7.02
N PRO A 13 -2.87 -19.51 6.90
CA PRO A 13 -1.59 -19.12 6.31
C PRO A 13 -1.78 -18.75 4.85
N GLN A 14 -1.27 -17.57 4.48
CA GLN A 14 -1.15 -17.16 3.08
C GLN A 14 0.17 -17.72 2.54
N ILE A 15 0.06 -18.73 1.67
CA ILE A 15 1.20 -19.42 1.09
C ILE A 15 1.46 -18.86 -0.31
N LYS A 16 2.73 -18.62 -0.64
CA LYS A 16 3.17 -18.22 -1.97
C LYS A 16 4.36 -19.09 -2.39
N ALA A 17 4.23 -19.73 -3.55
CA ALA A 17 5.34 -20.40 -4.21
C ALA A 17 6.31 -19.35 -4.79
N VAL A 18 7.59 -19.52 -4.52
CA VAL A 18 8.68 -18.67 -5.02
C VAL A 18 9.90 -19.53 -5.31
N GLU A 19 10.85 -18.96 -6.05
CA GLU A 19 12.17 -19.55 -6.23
C GLU A 19 13.17 -18.79 -5.35
N LEU A 20 13.87 -19.49 -4.44
CA LEU A 20 15.05 -18.95 -3.75
C LEU A 20 16.22 -19.90 -3.95
N PHE A 21 17.43 -19.35 -4.15
CA PHE A 21 18.65 -20.14 -4.33
C PHE A 21 18.54 -21.22 -5.43
N GLY A 22 17.76 -20.95 -6.49
CA GLY A 22 17.50 -21.89 -7.58
C GLY A 22 16.55 -23.04 -7.24
N THR A 23 15.89 -22.99 -6.08
CA THR A 23 14.98 -24.04 -5.60
C THR A 23 13.56 -23.50 -5.44
N GLN A 24 12.57 -24.25 -5.94
CA GLN A 24 11.16 -23.94 -5.75
C GLN A 24 10.74 -24.27 -4.32
N ILE A 25 10.23 -23.26 -3.61
CA ILE A 25 9.84 -23.37 -2.21
C ILE A 25 8.55 -22.61 -1.94
N ASN A 26 7.91 -22.90 -0.80
CA ASN A 26 6.72 -22.21 -0.33
C ASN A 26 7.04 -21.31 0.85
N LEU A 27 6.53 -20.07 0.79
CA LEU A 27 6.63 -19.09 1.86
C LEU A 27 5.27 -18.85 2.51
N ARG A 28 5.22 -18.87 3.84
CA ARG A 28 4.10 -18.29 4.59
C ARG A 28 4.30 -16.79 4.81
N ARG A 29 3.19 -16.08 4.98
CA ARG A 29 3.22 -14.72 5.52
C ARG A 29 3.54 -14.73 7.01
N MET A 30 4.39 -13.81 7.48
CA MET A 30 4.62 -13.58 8.90
C MET A 30 3.36 -13.05 9.59
N THR A 31 3.20 -13.38 10.87
CA THR A 31 2.19 -12.78 11.74
C THR A 31 2.61 -11.35 12.12
N ALA A 32 1.65 -10.56 12.60
CA ALA A 32 1.93 -9.20 13.07
C ALA A 32 2.94 -9.18 14.23
N LEU A 33 2.87 -10.15 15.15
CA LEU A 33 3.80 -10.24 16.28
C LEU A 33 5.22 -10.57 15.82
N GLU A 34 5.38 -11.53 14.91
CA GLU A 34 6.70 -11.88 14.37
C GLU A 34 7.37 -10.70 13.65
N LEU A 35 6.59 -9.86 12.96
CA LEU A 35 7.12 -8.65 12.31
C LEU A 35 7.60 -7.61 13.33
N LEU A 36 6.80 -7.34 14.36
CA LEU A 36 7.18 -6.40 15.43
C LEU A 36 8.45 -6.88 16.16
N GLU A 37 8.50 -8.17 16.53
CA GLU A 37 9.68 -8.74 17.20
C GLU A 37 10.93 -8.71 16.32
N LEU A 38 10.78 -8.88 15.00
CA LEU A 38 11.89 -8.79 14.05
C LEU A 38 12.42 -7.35 13.99
N GLU A 39 11.54 -6.36 13.92
CA GLU A 39 11.88 -4.93 13.87
C GLU A 39 12.61 -4.49 15.15
N GLU A 40 12.07 -4.83 16.32
CA GLU A 40 12.70 -4.52 17.63
C GLU A 40 14.11 -5.13 17.75
N LYS A 41 14.29 -6.39 17.33
CA LYS A 41 15.61 -7.05 17.35
C LYS A 41 16.57 -6.44 16.33
N ALA A 42 16.08 -6.07 15.16
CA ALA A 42 16.90 -5.44 14.13
C ALA A 42 17.40 -4.06 14.58
N GLU A 43 16.55 -3.27 15.24
CA GLU A 43 16.92 -1.99 15.85
C GLU A 43 17.98 -2.19 16.94
N THR A 44 17.77 -3.16 17.83
CA THR A 44 18.74 -3.50 18.89
C THR A 44 20.14 -3.83 18.32
N PHE A 45 20.21 -4.64 17.26
CA PHE A 45 21.49 -4.96 16.61
C PHE A 45 22.10 -3.76 15.89
N SER A 46 21.27 -2.90 15.30
CA SER A 46 21.73 -1.66 14.65
C SER A 46 22.37 -0.72 15.66
N ASP A 47 21.70 -0.46 16.79
CA ASP A 47 22.19 0.43 17.85
C ASP A 47 23.48 -0.10 18.50
N ALA A 48 23.59 -1.43 18.61
CA ALA A 48 24.80 -2.09 19.10
C ALA A 48 25.95 -2.15 18.06
N GLY A 49 25.74 -1.66 16.83
CA GLY A 49 26.72 -1.75 15.74
C GLY A 49 27.00 -3.19 15.27
N ASN A 50 26.09 -4.12 15.56
CA ASN A 50 26.28 -5.55 15.34
C ASN A 50 25.66 -5.99 14.01
N GLY A 51 26.27 -5.54 12.91
CA GLY A 51 25.78 -5.84 11.55
C GLY A 51 25.75 -7.33 11.22
N ARG A 52 26.63 -8.15 11.82
CA ARG A 52 26.68 -9.59 11.58
C ARG A 52 25.46 -10.29 12.16
N ASP A 53 25.09 -9.99 13.41
CA ASP A 53 23.90 -10.57 14.03
C ASP A 53 22.62 -10.04 13.38
N ALA A 54 22.59 -8.77 12.94
CA ALA A 54 21.50 -8.25 12.11
C ALA A 54 21.34 -9.03 10.78
N SER A 55 22.46 -9.40 10.15
CA SER A 55 22.45 -10.20 8.91
C SER A 55 21.94 -11.61 9.18
N ARG A 56 22.44 -12.25 10.24
CA ARG A 56 22.00 -13.58 10.69
C ARG A 56 20.50 -13.59 11.02
N LEU A 57 19.99 -12.57 11.71
CA LEU A 57 18.57 -12.40 12.04
C LEU A 57 17.70 -12.37 10.77
N ASN A 58 18.09 -11.56 9.77
CA ASN A 58 17.33 -11.46 8.53
C ASN A 58 17.34 -12.76 7.72
N ILE A 59 18.44 -13.52 7.74
CA ILE A 59 18.52 -14.81 7.05
C ILE A 59 17.72 -15.88 7.81
N GLN A 60 17.77 -15.87 9.14
CA GLN A 60 16.94 -16.74 9.96
C GLN A 60 15.45 -16.48 9.72
N MET A 61 15.04 -15.22 9.55
CA MET A 61 13.67 -14.86 9.16
C MET A 61 13.25 -15.54 7.85
N VAL A 62 14.15 -15.64 6.86
CA VAL A 62 13.84 -16.35 5.60
C VAL A 62 13.53 -17.82 5.88
N LEU A 63 14.38 -18.48 6.68
CA LEU A 63 14.22 -19.89 7.05
C LEU A 63 12.92 -20.15 7.83
N ASP A 64 12.58 -19.27 8.78
CA ASP A 64 11.38 -19.40 9.63
C ASP A 64 10.06 -19.21 8.84
N CYS A 65 10.15 -18.64 7.64
CA CYS A 65 9.02 -18.47 6.72
C CYS A 65 8.84 -19.64 5.75
N LEU A 66 9.77 -20.59 5.70
CA LEU A 66 9.67 -21.76 4.82
C LEU A 66 8.65 -22.75 5.36
N VAL A 67 7.77 -23.21 4.47
CA VAL A 67 6.71 -24.15 4.80
C VAL A 67 6.57 -25.24 3.74
N ASP A 68 5.93 -26.34 4.12
CA ASP A 68 5.51 -27.39 3.19
C ASP A 68 4.31 -26.94 2.33
N ASP A 69 3.82 -27.84 1.48
CA ASP A 69 2.65 -27.65 0.61
C ASP A 69 1.34 -27.36 1.38
N LYS A 70 1.30 -27.68 2.67
CA LYS A 70 0.16 -27.47 3.57
C LYS A 70 0.32 -26.24 4.46
N GLY A 71 1.42 -25.50 4.32
CA GLY A 71 1.71 -24.30 5.11
C GLY A 71 2.24 -24.60 6.51
N LYS A 72 2.68 -25.83 6.77
CA LYS A 72 3.32 -26.20 8.03
C LYS A 72 4.81 -25.86 7.94
N PRO A 73 5.43 -25.32 9.01
CA PRO A 73 6.87 -25.08 9.06
C PRO A 73 7.66 -26.35 8.73
N ILE A 74 8.73 -26.20 7.93
CA ILE A 74 9.69 -27.27 7.66
C ILE A 74 10.46 -27.58 8.95
N ASP A 75 10.82 -28.85 9.16
CA ASP A 75 11.63 -29.24 10.32
C ASP A 75 13.00 -28.57 10.26
N LYS A 76 13.51 -28.12 11.41
CA LYS A 76 14.82 -27.47 11.50
C LYS A 76 15.96 -28.42 11.10
N ALA A 77 15.79 -29.73 11.27
CA ALA A 77 16.76 -30.73 10.84
C ALA A 77 16.90 -30.80 9.31
N ASP A 78 15.87 -30.37 8.57
CA ASP A 78 15.83 -30.39 7.10
C ASP A 78 16.19 -29.02 6.49
N LEU A 79 16.57 -28.03 7.31
CA LEU A 79 16.93 -26.69 6.89
C LEU A 79 18.41 -26.40 7.14
N PRO A 80 19.06 -25.60 6.26
CA PRO A 80 20.38 -25.07 6.57
C PRO A 80 20.27 -24.05 7.70
N THR A 81 21.38 -23.78 8.36
CA THR A 81 21.53 -22.67 9.30
C THR A 81 21.79 -21.36 8.56
N ALA A 82 21.48 -20.23 9.21
CA ALA A 82 21.78 -18.92 8.65
C ALA A 82 23.28 -18.74 8.37
N ASP A 83 24.16 -19.29 9.22
CA ASP A 83 25.61 -19.21 9.02
C ASP A 83 26.09 -20.03 7.80
N GLU A 84 25.49 -21.19 7.55
CA GLU A 84 25.79 -21.97 6.34
C GLU A 84 25.38 -21.22 5.08
N LEU A 85 24.20 -20.58 5.07
CA LEU A 85 23.77 -19.74 3.95
C LEU A 85 24.71 -18.54 3.75
N MET A 86 25.13 -17.87 4.83
CA MET A 86 26.06 -16.73 4.78
C MET A 86 27.46 -17.13 4.29
N ALA A 87 27.88 -18.38 4.51
CA ALA A 87 29.19 -18.85 4.09
C ALA A 87 29.24 -19.25 2.60
N ILE A 88 28.10 -19.65 2.02
CA ILE A 88 28.02 -20.20 0.66
C ILE A 88 27.55 -19.16 -0.37
N HIS A 89 26.59 -18.30 0.00
CA HIS A 89 25.97 -17.36 -0.93
C HIS A 89 26.57 -15.96 -0.82
N ASP A 90 26.62 -15.25 -1.94
CA ASP A 90 26.98 -13.84 -1.96
C ASP A 90 25.87 -12.98 -1.34
N ASN A 91 26.24 -11.78 -0.92
CA ASN A 91 25.34 -10.87 -0.23
C ASN A 91 24.15 -10.42 -1.10
N ALA A 92 24.30 -10.31 -2.43
CA ALA A 92 23.21 -9.88 -3.29
C ALA A 92 22.11 -10.95 -3.35
N THR A 93 22.50 -12.22 -3.49
CA THR A 93 21.57 -13.37 -3.44
C THR A 93 20.81 -13.42 -2.12
N LEU A 94 21.50 -13.19 -0.99
CA LEU A 94 20.86 -13.18 0.34
C LEU A 94 19.88 -12.00 0.49
N ILE A 95 20.26 -10.81 0.01
CA ILE A 95 19.39 -9.63 0.02
C ILE A 95 18.12 -9.87 -0.80
N GLU A 96 18.22 -10.49 -1.97
CA GLU A 96 17.07 -10.81 -2.81
C GLU A 96 16.10 -11.76 -2.10
N ALA A 97 16.62 -12.80 -1.43
CA ALA A 97 15.81 -13.72 -0.64
C ALA A 97 15.09 -13.00 0.51
N ILE A 98 15.80 -12.15 1.25
CA ILE A 98 15.24 -11.35 2.35
C ILE A 98 14.14 -10.42 1.82
N GLN A 99 14.38 -9.72 0.70
CA GLN A 99 13.39 -8.83 0.10
C GLN A 99 12.14 -9.58 -0.37
N THR A 100 12.31 -10.78 -0.93
CA THR A 100 11.19 -11.62 -1.36
C THR A 100 10.28 -11.96 -0.18
N VAL A 101 10.85 -12.38 0.94
CA VAL A 101 10.10 -12.67 2.17
C VAL A 101 9.46 -11.42 2.75
N LYS A 102 10.20 -10.30 2.87
CA LYS A 102 9.65 -9.04 3.41
C LYS A 102 8.50 -8.48 2.56
N ARG A 103 8.61 -8.54 1.22
CA ARG A 103 7.52 -8.14 0.31
C ARG A 103 6.28 -9.02 0.48
N HIS A 104 6.46 -10.32 0.70
CA HIS A 104 5.33 -11.21 1.00
C HIS A 104 4.70 -10.91 2.36
N ALA A 105 5.52 -10.56 3.36
CA ALA A 105 5.06 -10.25 4.71
C ALA A 105 4.33 -8.89 4.81
N ILE A 106 4.89 -7.83 4.24
CA ILE A 106 4.44 -6.44 4.44
C ILE A 106 3.62 -5.92 3.25
N GLY A 107 3.79 -6.52 2.06
CA GLY A 107 3.22 -6.05 0.80
C GLY A 107 4.26 -5.27 -0.04
N THR A 108 3.82 -4.79 -1.20
CA THR A 108 4.68 -4.00 -2.11
C THR A 108 4.15 -2.58 -2.31
N LEU A 109 5.05 -1.66 -2.69
CA LEU A 109 4.64 -0.31 -3.09
C LEU A 109 3.67 -0.35 -4.26
N GLU A 110 3.92 -1.19 -5.27
CA GLU A 110 3.02 -1.37 -6.42
C GLU A 110 1.61 -1.81 -5.98
N GLU A 111 1.50 -2.74 -5.03
CA GLU A 111 0.22 -3.14 -4.47
C GLU A 111 -0.45 -1.99 -3.68
N ALA A 112 0.32 -1.18 -2.97
CA ALA A 112 -0.18 -0.01 -2.27
C ALA A 112 -0.69 1.07 -3.23
N GLU A 113 0.05 1.36 -4.30
CA GLU A 113 -0.34 2.26 -5.39
C GLU A 113 -1.62 1.77 -6.07
N LYS A 114 -1.71 0.46 -6.36
CA LYS A 114 -2.91 -0.15 -6.92
C LYS A 114 -4.12 -0.06 -5.97
N LYS A 115 -3.92 -0.19 -4.66
CA LYS A 115 -4.97 0.01 -3.65
C LYS A 115 -5.43 1.47 -3.60
N LEU A 116 -4.50 2.41 -3.60
CA LEU A 116 -4.78 3.85 -3.58
C LEU A 116 -5.54 4.29 -4.84
N THR A 117 -5.12 3.83 -6.02
CA THR A 117 -5.79 4.16 -7.29
C THR A 117 -7.17 3.53 -7.43
N ARG A 118 -7.41 2.34 -6.84
CA ARG A 118 -8.69 1.63 -6.93
C ARG A 118 -9.68 1.97 -5.81
N SER A 119 -9.22 2.63 -4.75
CA SER A 119 -10.07 3.03 -3.62
C SER A 119 -10.15 4.56 -3.55
N PRO A 120 -11.21 5.17 -4.12
CA PRO A 120 -11.44 6.61 -4.00
C PRO A 120 -11.49 7.07 -2.54
N TRP A 121 -11.93 6.20 -1.64
CA TRP A 121 -12.04 6.48 -0.22
C TRP A 121 -10.68 6.51 0.48
N LEU A 122 -9.79 5.56 0.15
CA LEU A 122 -8.42 5.55 0.68
C LEU A 122 -7.62 6.71 0.09
N HIS A 123 -7.75 6.98 -1.20
CA HIS A 123 -7.12 8.13 -1.84
C HIS A 123 -7.52 9.44 -1.15
N PHE A 124 -8.82 9.65 -0.91
CA PHE A 124 -9.33 10.81 -0.17
C PHE A 124 -8.73 10.92 1.24
N ALA A 125 -8.60 9.81 1.96
CA ALA A 125 -8.04 9.80 3.30
C ALA A 125 -6.58 10.30 3.32
N PHE A 126 -5.76 9.82 2.39
CA PHE A 126 -4.36 10.25 2.25
C PHE A 126 -4.27 11.74 1.88
N THR A 127 -5.10 12.21 0.95
CA THR A 127 -5.16 13.65 0.59
C THR A 127 -5.54 14.52 1.79
N LEU A 128 -6.54 14.10 2.57
CA LEU A 128 -7.00 14.87 3.72
C LEU A 128 -5.97 14.84 4.85
N ALA A 129 -5.32 13.70 5.09
CA ALA A 129 -4.25 13.56 6.08
C ALA A 129 -3.09 14.51 5.78
N GLU A 130 -2.63 14.56 4.52
CA GLU A 130 -1.60 15.48 4.06
C GLU A 130 -1.98 16.95 4.34
N GLN A 131 -3.22 17.35 4.05
CA GLN A 131 -3.68 18.72 4.25
C GLN A 131 -3.83 19.13 5.72
N LEU A 132 -4.11 18.16 6.59
CA LEU A 132 -4.22 18.38 8.03
C LEU A 132 -2.88 18.22 8.76
N GLY A 133 -1.82 17.81 8.05
CA GLY A 133 -0.55 17.44 8.66
C GLY A 133 -0.64 16.18 9.53
N GLU A 134 -1.62 15.32 9.29
CA GLU A 134 -1.77 14.05 9.98
C GLU A 134 -0.91 12.98 9.29
N ILE A 135 -0.04 12.33 10.07
CA ILE A 135 0.92 11.34 9.56
C ILE A 135 0.20 10.02 9.25
N ASP A 136 -0.81 9.66 10.04
CA ASP A 136 -1.55 8.42 9.88
C ASP A 136 -2.91 8.64 9.19
N PRO A 137 -3.04 8.32 7.88
CA PRO A 137 -4.31 8.50 7.16
C PRO A 137 -5.43 7.60 7.68
N TYR A 138 -5.13 6.54 8.44
CA TYR A 138 -6.18 5.71 9.04
C TYR A 138 -6.88 6.40 10.22
N ARG A 139 -6.26 7.42 10.83
CA ARG A 139 -6.96 8.30 11.78
C ARG A 139 -8.01 9.17 11.11
N ILE A 140 -7.83 9.52 9.84
CA ILE A 140 -8.90 10.16 9.07
C ILE A 140 -10.04 9.17 8.88
N LEU A 141 -9.73 7.91 8.54
CA LEU A 141 -10.74 6.88 8.32
C LEU A 141 -11.49 6.45 9.59
N SER A 142 -10.96 6.75 10.77
CA SER A 142 -11.65 6.50 12.05
C SER A 142 -12.66 7.60 12.41
N LEU A 143 -12.70 8.72 11.67
CA LEU A 143 -13.70 9.76 11.85
C LEU A 143 -15.12 9.24 11.54
N PRO A 144 -16.17 9.81 12.16
CA PRO A 144 -17.54 9.45 11.84
C PRO A 144 -17.84 9.60 10.34
N ALA A 145 -18.59 8.65 9.78
CA ALA A 145 -18.93 8.65 8.36
C ALA A 145 -19.62 9.95 7.91
N ALA A 146 -20.43 10.57 8.77
CA ALA A 146 -21.06 11.87 8.51
C ALA A 146 -20.02 12.97 8.27
N THR A 147 -19.03 13.07 9.16
CA THR A 147 -17.91 14.02 9.05
C THR A 147 -17.11 13.80 7.76
N LEU A 148 -16.81 12.55 7.42
CA LEU A 148 -16.10 12.22 6.18
C LEU A 148 -16.90 12.60 4.92
N ASN A 149 -18.21 12.36 4.93
CA ASN A 149 -19.09 12.75 3.82
C ASN A 149 -19.16 14.28 3.66
N GLU A 150 -19.23 15.03 4.76
CA GLU A 150 -19.23 16.50 4.75
C GLU A 150 -17.93 17.06 4.14
N TRP A 151 -16.77 16.53 4.56
CA TRP A 151 -15.48 16.90 3.97
C TRP A 151 -15.43 16.57 2.47
N GLN A 152 -15.87 15.38 2.07
CA GLN A 152 -15.94 15.01 0.65
C GLN A 152 -16.85 15.95 -0.15
N ALA A 153 -18.00 16.34 0.40
CA ALA A 153 -18.91 17.30 -0.23
C ALA A 153 -18.25 18.68 -0.38
N TYR A 154 -17.59 19.17 0.69
CA TYR A 154 -16.83 20.42 0.65
C TYR A 154 -15.76 20.40 -0.45
N TYR A 155 -14.95 19.35 -0.54
CA TYR A 155 -13.92 19.23 -1.59
C TYR A 155 -14.50 19.16 -3.00
N ARG A 156 -15.61 18.43 -3.18
CA ARG A 156 -16.31 18.40 -4.48
C ARG A 156 -16.80 19.79 -4.88
N LEU A 157 -17.31 20.58 -3.94
CA LEU A 157 -17.76 21.96 -4.20
C LEU A 157 -16.59 22.90 -4.47
N LYS A 158 -15.51 22.81 -3.68
CA LYS A 158 -14.31 23.62 -3.84
C LYS A 158 -13.58 23.36 -5.16
N ASN A 159 -13.51 22.09 -5.58
CA ASN A 159 -12.83 21.67 -6.80
C ASN A 159 -13.74 21.66 -8.04
N ARG A 160 -15.02 22.01 -7.87
CA ARG A 160 -15.92 22.26 -8.99
C ARG A 160 -15.40 23.51 -9.69
N LYS A 161 -14.65 23.35 -10.78
CA LYS A 161 -14.44 24.45 -11.72
C LYS A 161 -15.84 24.96 -12.07
N GLN A 162 -16.12 26.21 -11.72
CA GLN A 162 -17.27 26.92 -12.24
C GLN A 162 -17.17 26.75 -13.76
N PRO A 163 -18.19 26.21 -14.46
CA PRO A 163 -18.14 26.18 -15.91
C PRO A 163 -17.84 27.61 -16.32
N ASP A 164 -16.78 27.80 -17.12
CA ASP A 164 -16.47 29.08 -17.73
C ASP A 164 -17.80 29.70 -18.14
N ASN A 165 -18.07 30.90 -17.64
CA ASN A 165 -19.21 31.68 -18.11
C ASN A 165 -19.23 31.52 -19.63
N PRO A 166 -20.33 31.07 -20.25
CA PRO A 166 -20.37 31.04 -21.71
C PRO A 166 -20.00 32.45 -22.17
N PRO A 167 -19.14 32.60 -23.20
CA PRO A 167 -18.88 33.93 -23.73
C PRO A 167 -20.24 34.52 -24.05
N VAL A 168 -20.57 35.63 -23.38
CA VAL A 168 -21.74 36.42 -23.72
C VAL A 168 -21.52 36.79 -25.18
N SER A 169 -22.18 36.04 -26.07
CA SER A 169 -22.17 36.35 -27.48
C SER A 169 -22.81 37.74 -27.57
N PRO A 170 -22.13 38.75 -28.14
CA PRO A 170 -22.82 39.99 -28.42
C PRO A 170 -24.02 39.64 -29.32
N PRO A 171 -25.22 40.20 -29.08
CA PRO A 171 -26.38 39.91 -29.92
C PRO A 171 -26.01 40.27 -31.36
N ARG A 172 -25.91 39.25 -32.21
CA ARG A 172 -25.49 39.39 -33.62
C ARG A 172 -26.57 39.98 -34.52
N ASP A 173 -27.71 40.39 -33.97
CA ASP A 173 -28.90 40.74 -34.74
C ASP A 173 -29.27 42.22 -34.71
N THR A 174 -28.60 43.07 -33.92
CA THR A 174 -28.99 44.50 -33.82
C THR A 174 -28.37 45.37 -34.90
N VAL A 175 -27.11 45.16 -35.29
CA VAL A 175 -26.44 46.07 -36.26
C VAL A 175 -26.96 45.86 -37.68
N GLN A 176 -27.19 44.61 -38.10
CA GLN A 176 -27.67 44.33 -39.45
C GLN A 176 -29.14 44.74 -39.65
N ALA A 177 -29.99 44.55 -38.62
CA ALA A 177 -31.36 45.05 -38.61
C ALA A 177 -31.41 46.59 -38.60
N GLN A 178 -30.47 47.26 -37.92
CA GLN A 178 -30.34 48.72 -37.94
C GLN A 178 -29.89 49.24 -39.31
N CYS A 179 -28.96 48.56 -39.99
CA CYS A 179 -28.55 48.92 -41.35
C CYS A 179 -29.69 48.75 -42.37
N GLU A 180 -30.48 47.66 -42.28
CA GLU A 180 -31.66 47.47 -43.14
C GLU A 180 -32.75 48.53 -42.91
N ALA A 181 -32.98 48.93 -41.66
CA ALA A 181 -33.95 49.96 -41.33
C ALA A 181 -33.55 51.34 -41.89
N VAL A 182 -32.26 51.69 -41.84
CA VAL A 182 -31.73 52.95 -42.41
C VAL A 182 -31.82 52.95 -43.94
N MET A 183 -31.49 51.83 -44.59
CA MET A 183 -31.58 51.71 -46.06
C MET A 183 -33.02 51.81 -46.58
N LYS A 184 -34.03 51.39 -45.79
CA LYS A 184 -35.46 51.57 -46.12
C LYS A 184 -35.98 52.99 -45.95
N LEU A 185 -35.32 53.84 -45.16
CA LEU A 185 -35.72 55.24 -44.96
C LEU A 185 -35.11 56.20 -45.98
N LEU A 186 -34.08 55.75 -46.70
CA LEU A 186 -33.34 56.55 -47.69
C LEU A 186 -33.63 56.14 -49.15
N GLY A 187 -34.54 55.19 -49.37
CA GLY A 187 -34.99 54.73 -50.69
C GLY A 187 -36.44 55.10 -50.97
#